data_AF-A0AAU0MZV6-F1
#
_entry.id   AF-A0AAU0MZV6-F1
#
_cell.length_a   1.000
_cell.length_b   1.000
_cell.length_c   1.000
_cell.angle_alpha   90.00
_cell.angle_beta   90.00
_cell.angle_gamma   90.00
#
_symmetry.space_group_name_H-M   'P 1'
#
loop_
_entity.id
_entity.type
_entity.pdbx_description
1 polymer ?
#
loop_
_entity_poly.entity_id
_entity_poly.type
_entity_poly.pdbx_seq_one_letter_code
_entity_poly.pdbx_strand_id
1 'polypeptide(L)'
;MILLHGLAKSDRSMERLAQAVAEAGFHTVNVDYPSTDLPIEKLAGPAIAPALDRCAQWAETETTDAPRVHFVTHSMGGILVRQYLSRVKPENLGRVVMLGPPNQGSEVVDTLGSFPGFHFMFGDAGMQLSTGKMSVPNQLGAANFDVGIIAGTKSINPILSTLLPNADDGKVSVARTRLKGMHDHLEMPVTHVFMMKNNDVIAQVIHYLRHGRFQREPEESEDLSVPASVTQQEKIQFPDTATGTGDDDSSAPSGEQHQSTSVRATINGYEAIEYLINAKTGQSLAVGLRSNNAQAAYRITAPAAPRALHSGHGQQSSYSFTLPRDGTYRLMIYLLEGAASAGESAEFLLDIQLRNPG
;
A
#
# COMPACT_ATOMS: atom_id res chain seq x y z
N MET A 1 12.10 -21.87 -0.19
CA MET A 1 11.95 -20.40 -0.20
C MET A 1 13.33 -19.77 -0.16
N ILE A 2 13.68 -18.94 -1.13
CA ILE A 2 14.94 -18.19 -1.17
C ILE A 2 14.65 -16.72 -0.87
N LEU A 3 15.34 -16.14 0.12
CA LEU A 3 15.21 -14.73 0.48
C LEU A 3 16.47 -13.96 0.08
N LEU A 4 16.30 -12.81 -0.59
CA LEU A 4 17.40 -11.91 -0.97
C LEU A 4 17.20 -10.51 -0.39
N HIS A 5 18.22 -10.01 0.31
CA HIS A 5 18.27 -8.63 0.80
C HIS A 5 18.58 -7.62 -0.31
N GLY A 6 18.44 -6.33 0.01
CA GLY A 6 18.78 -5.21 -0.90
C GLY A 6 20.22 -4.72 -0.77
N LEU A 7 20.52 -3.64 -1.47
CA LEU A 7 21.83 -2.98 -1.49
C LEU A 7 22.26 -2.46 -0.10
N ALA A 8 23.55 -2.56 0.21
CA ALA A 8 24.16 -2.14 1.47
C ALA A 8 23.46 -2.74 2.71
N LYS A 9 23.01 -3.99 2.59
CA LYS A 9 22.41 -4.81 3.65
C LYS A 9 23.09 -6.19 3.67
N SER A 10 22.73 -6.97 4.69
CA SER A 10 23.03 -8.40 4.79
C SER A 10 21.73 -9.19 4.98
N ASP A 11 21.82 -10.51 4.92
CA ASP A 11 20.81 -11.50 5.31
C ASP A 11 20.03 -11.17 6.61
N ARG A 12 20.68 -10.62 7.64
CA ARG A 12 20.08 -10.19 8.92
C ARG A 12 18.91 -9.22 8.74
N SER A 13 18.90 -8.46 7.65
CA SER A 13 17.77 -7.58 7.35
C SER A 13 16.47 -8.35 7.05
N MET A 14 16.59 -9.56 6.50
CA MET A 14 15.48 -10.42 6.09
C MET A 14 15.11 -11.47 7.15
N GLU A 15 15.86 -11.58 8.24
CA GLU A 15 15.75 -12.66 9.24
C GLU A 15 14.34 -12.81 9.83
N ARG A 16 13.68 -11.70 10.20
CA ARG A 16 12.30 -11.73 10.72
C ARG A 16 11.31 -12.31 9.70
N LEU A 17 11.46 -11.93 8.44
CA LEU A 17 10.62 -12.45 7.35
C LEU A 17 10.94 -13.91 7.05
N ALA A 18 12.23 -14.29 7.07
CA ALA A 18 12.65 -15.68 6.90
C ALA A 18 12.08 -16.58 8.00
N GLN A 19 12.10 -16.12 9.26
CA GLN A 19 11.53 -16.86 10.38
C GLN A 19 10.01 -17.04 10.23
N ALA A 20 9.26 -15.96 9.96
CA ALA A 20 7.81 -16.04 9.82
C ALA A 20 7.38 -16.92 8.62
N VAL A 21 8.12 -16.87 7.52
CA VAL A 21 7.88 -17.75 6.36
C VAL A 21 8.22 -19.20 6.69
N ALA A 22 9.23 -19.46 7.51
CA ALA A 22 9.53 -20.81 8.00
C ALA A 22 8.41 -21.35 8.92
N GLU A 23 7.94 -20.53 9.86
CA GLU A 23 6.80 -20.85 10.73
C GLU A 23 5.50 -21.09 9.94
N ALA A 24 5.37 -20.47 8.76
CA ALA A 24 4.27 -20.71 7.84
C ALA A 24 4.38 -22.00 7.00
N GLY A 25 5.41 -22.82 7.23
CA GLY A 25 5.58 -24.16 6.63
C GLY A 25 6.53 -24.22 5.43
N PHE A 26 7.36 -23.21 5.19
CA PHE A 26 8.32 -23.22 4.08
C PHE A 26 9.75 -23.47 4.57
N HIS A 27 10.53 -24.30 3.87
CA HIS A 27 11.99 -24.31 4.08
C HIS A 27 12.63 -23.04 3.54
N THR A 28 13.40 -22.32 4.35
CA THR A 28 13.98 -21.02 4.01
C THR A 28 15.50 -21.06 3.81
N VAL A 29 15.97 -20.41 2.74
CA VAL A 29 17.36 -20.06 2.48
C VAL A 29 17.46 -18.54 2.53
N ASN A 30 17.92 -17.99 3.65
CA ASN A 30 18.21 -16.56 3.75
C ASN A 30 19.62 -16.31 3.18
N VAL A 31 19.71 -15.66 2.02
CA VAL A 31 20.96 -15.50 1.27
C VAL A 31 21.67 -14.23 1.70
N ASP A 32 22.93 -14.36 2.11
CA ASP A 32 23.87 -13.25 2.22
C ASP A 32 24.72 -13.15 0.95
N TYR A 33 24.94 -11.94 0.45
CA TYR A 33 25.79 -11.70 -0.71
C TYR A 33 26.41 -10.29 -0.67
N PRO A 34 27.59 -10.08 -1.29
CA PRO A 34 28.31 -8.82 -1.22
C PRO A 34 27.66 -7.76 -2.13
N SER A 35 26.54 -7.20 -1.65
CA SER A 35 25.63 -6.38 -2.46
C SER A 35 26.25 -5.11 -3.06
N THR A 36 27.40 -4.66 -2.56
CA THR A 36 28.11 -3.46 -3.02
C THR A 36 29.32 -3.76 -3.92
N ASP A 37 29.75 -5.02 -4.02
CA ASP A 37 31.13 -5.28 -4.46
C ASP A 37 31.23 -5.55 -5.96
N LEU A 38 30.13 -5.92 -6.60
CA LEU A 38 30.10 -6.33 -8.01
C LEU A 38 28.84 -5.81 -8.72
N PRO A 39 28.86 -5.68 -10.06
CA PRO A 39 27.68 -5.42 -10.88
C PRO A 39 26.58 -6.49 -10.73
N ILE A 40 25.32 -6.10 -10.96
CA ILE A 40 24.13 -6.96 -10.84
C ILE A 40 24.27 -8.25 -11.65
N GLU A 41 24.82 -8.19 -12.86
CA GLU A 41 25.01 -9.34 -13.74
C GLU A 41 25.98 -10.36 -13.16
N LYS A 42 26.96 -9.91 -12.36
CA LYS A 42 27.95 -10.76 -11.69
C LYS A 42 27.48 -11.21 -10.30
N LEU A 43 26.55 -10.50 -9.67
CA LEU A 43 25.97 -10.87 -8.38
C LEU A 43 24.86 -11.92 -8.50
N ALA A 44 24.01 -11.83 -9.52
CA ALA A 44 22.80 -12.64 -9.62
C ALA A 44 23.06 -14.16 -9.61
N GLY A 45 24.05 -14.63 -10.38
CA GLY A 45 24.42 -16.04 -10.43
C GLY A 45 24.91 -16.58 -9.08
N PRO A 46 26.01 -16.03 -8.53
CA PRO A 46 26.56 -16.47 -7.24
C PRO A 46 25.60 -16.32 -6.05
N ALA A 47 24.70 -15.33 -6.06
CA ALA A 47 23.71 -15.19 -4.99
C ALA A 47 22.61 -16.26 -5.05
N ILE A 48 22.17 -16.66 -6.26
CA ILE A 48 20.97 -17.50 -6.42
C ILE A 48 21.30 -18.98 -6.64
N ALA A 49 22.34 -19.31 -7.41
CA ALA A 49 22.63 -20.70 -7.76
C ALA A 49 22.89 -21.60 -6.53
N PRO A 50 23.73 -21.21 -5.55
CA PRO A 50 23.93 -22.02 -4.34
C PRO A 50 22.66 -22.19 -3.51
N ALA A 51 21.76 -21.21 -3.54
CA ALA A 51 20.48 -21.29 -2.85
C ALA A 51 19.51 -22.27 -3.53
N LEU A 52 19.56 -22.36 -4.86
CA LEU A 52 18.82 -23.38 -5.62
C LEU A 52 19.35 -24.78 -5.34
N ASP A 53 20.67 -24.97 -5.29
CA ASP A 53 21.28 -26.27 -4.97
C ASP A 53 20.84 -26.77 -3.58
N ARG A 54 20.78 -25.86 -2.59
CA ARG A 54 20.24 -26.17 -1.26
C ARG A 54 18.75 -26.55 -1.29
N CYS A 55 17.96 -25.88 -2.13
CA CYS A 55 16.54 -26.25 -2.30
C CYS A 55 16.39 -27.63 -2.95
N ALA A 56 17.26 -27.98 -3.91
CA ALA A 56 17.25 -29.29 -4.55
C ALA A 56 17.60 -30.41 -3.56
N GLN A 57 18.58 -30.19 -2.68
CA GLN A 57 18.94 -31.16 -1.63
C GLN A 57 17.77 -31.45 -0.67
N TRP A 58 16.97 -30.43 -0.30
CA TRP A 58 15.78 -30.65 0.52
C TRP A 58 14.65 -31.35 -0.23
N ALA A 59 14.49 -31.06 -1.52
CA ALA A 59 13.51 -31.71 -2.38
C ALA A 59 13.72 -33.23 -2.47
N GLU A 60 14.97 -33.71 -2.42
CA GLU A 60 15.29 -35.15 -2.41
C GLU A 60 14.84 -35.86 -1.12
N THR A 61 14.76 -35.12 -0.02
CA THR A 61 14.38 -35.68 1.29
C THR A 61 12.89 -35.60 1.59
N GLU A 62 12.13 -34.86 0.77
CA GLU A 62 10.70 -34.62 1.01
C GLU A 62 9.77 -35.59 0.27
N THR A 63 8.63 -35.86 0.89
CA THR A 63 7.59 -36.75 0.33
C THR A 63 6.51 -36.00 -0.45
N THR A 64 6.66 -34.67 -0.58
CA THR A 64 5.69 -33.82 -1.28
C THR A 64 5.74 -34.04 -2.79
N ASP A 65 4.57 -34.15 -3.42
CA ASP A 65 4.46 -34.13 -4.88
C ASP A 65 4.94 -32.77 -5.43
N ALA A 66 6.05 -32.80 -6.17
CA ALA A 66 6.62 -31.68 -6.94
C ALA A 66 7.03 -30.42 -6.12
N PRO A 67 8.16 -30.46 -5.36
CA PRO A 67 8.64 -29.33 -4.58
C PRO A 67 8.95 -28.09 -5.44
N ARG A 68 8.42 -26.93 -5.04
CA ARG A 68 8.55 -25.64 -5.76
C ARG A 68 9.54 -24.70 -5.09
N VAL A 69 10.27 -23.95 -5.90
CA VAL A 69 11.16 -22.88 -5.42
C VAL A 69 10.44 -21.54 -5.48
N HIS A 70 10.31 -20.89 -4.34
CA HIS A 70 9.75 -19.55 -4.22
C HIS A 70 10.84 -18.53 -3.89
N PHE A 71 10.64 -17.26 -4.26
CA PHE A 71 11.52 -16.15 -3.92
C PHE A 71 10.79 -15.05 -3.15
N VAL A 72 11.45 -14.48 -2.15
CA VAL A 72 11.02 -13.23 -1.50
C VAL A 72 12.20 -12.27 -1.46
N THR A 73 12.04 -11.07 -2.00
CA THR A 73 13.14 -10.14 -2.18
C THR A 73 12.86 -8.78 -1.58
N HIS A 74 13.91 -8.09 -1.16
CA HIS A 74 13.87 -6.67 -0.82
C HIS A 74 14.68 -5.85 -1.82
N SER A 75 14.07 -4.78 -2.34
CA SER A 75 14.75 -3.76 -3.14
C SER A 75 15.55 -4.36 -4.31
N MET A 76 16.87 -4.11 -4.36
CA MET A 76 17.79 -4.65 -5.37
C MET A 76 17.75 -6.18 -5.50
N GLY A 77 17.42 -6.92 -4.44
CA GLY A 77 17.27 -8.38 -4.52
C GLY A 77 16.25 -8.82 -5.59
N GLY A 78 15.22 -8.02 -5.84
CA GLY A 78 14.25 -8.26 -6.91
C GLY A 78 14.87 -8.13 -8.31
N ILE A 79 15.84 -7.23 -8.47
CA ILE A 79 16.58 -7.05 -9.73
C ILE A 79 17.54 -8.23 -9.96
N LEU A 80 18.19 -8.75 -8.91
CA LEU A 80 18.99 -9.98 -9.03
C LEU A 80 18.15 -11.17 -9.50
N VAL A 81 16.94 -11.34 -8.94
CA VAL A 81 16.02 -12.41 -9.39
C VAL A 81 15.61 -12.21 -10.84
N ARG A 82 15.24 -11.00 -11.26
CA ARG A 82 14.92 -10.71 -12.68
C ARG A 82 16.12 -10.99 -13.59
N GLN A 83 17.32 -10.56 -13.20
CA GLN A 83 18.56 -10.81 -13.94
C GLN A 83 18.81 -12.31 -14.10
N TYR A 84 18.71 -13.08 -13.01
CA TYR A 84 18.93 -14.51 -13.03
C TYR A 84 17.89 -15.23 -13.90
N LEU A 85 16.60 -14.92 -13.71
CA LEU A 85 15.49 -15.54 -14.44
C LEU A 85 15.44 -15.16 -15.92
N SER A 86 16.10 -14.07 -16.33
CA SER A 86 16.28 -13.74 -17.74
C SER A 86 17.20 -14.73 -18.47
N ARG A 87 18.06 -15.44 -17.74
CA ARG A 87 19.06 -16.38 -18.28
C ARG A 87 18.76 -17.84 -17.95
N VAL A 88 18.21 -18.10 -16.77
CA VAL A 88 17.95 -19.44 -16.24
C VAL A 88 16.47 -19.55 -15.90
N LYS A 89 15.81 -20.61 -16.36
CA LYS A 89 14.39 -20.87 -16.08
C LYS A 89 14.25 -22.15 -15.27
N PRO A 90 14.15 -22.09 -13.93
CA PRO A 90 13.91 -23.28 -13.12
C PRO A 90 12.54 -23.87 -13.45
N GLU A 91 12.47 -25.17 -13.75
CA GLU A 91 11.21 -25.84 -14.12
C GLU A 91 10.20 -25.84 -12.96
N ASN A 92 10.69 -25.89 -11.73
CA ASN A 92 9.89 -25.88 -10.50
C ASN A 92 9.77 -24.48 -9.87
N LEU A 93 9.98 -23.40 -10.64
CA LEU A 93 9.78 -22.03 -10.14
C LEU A 93 8.33 -21.85 -9.69
N GLY A 94 8.13 -21.60 -8.40
CA GLY A 94 6.86 -21.24 -7.79
C GLY A 94 6.57 -19.75 -7.94
N ARG A 95 6.39 -19.07 -6.80
CA ARG A 95 5.98 -17.66 -6.73
C ARG A 95 7.13 -16.76 -6.31
N VAL A 96 7.13 -15.54 -6.82
CA VAL A 96 8.08 -14.48 -6.45
C VAL A 96 7.32 -13.35 -5.77
N VAL A 97 7.82 -12.85 -4.63
CA VAL A 97 7.32 -11.63 -4.00
C VAL A 97 8.45 -10.61 -3.91
N MET A 98 8.21 -9.39 -4.39
CA MET A 98 9.19 -8.30 -4.35
C MET A 98 8.71 -7.16 -3.47
N LEU A 99 9.55 -6.77 -2.50
CA LEU A 99 9.28 -5.68 -1.57
C LEU A 99 10.07 -4.43 -2.00
N GLY A 100 9.37 -3.41 -2.49
CA GLY A 100 9.94 -2.15 -2.97
C GLY A 100 11.01 -2.30 -4.08
N PRO A 101 10.82 -3.14 -5.13
CA PRO A 101 11.84 -3.30 -6.17
C PRO A 101 11.95 -2.04 -7.04
N PRO A 102 13.16 -1.55 -7.38
CA PRO A 102 13.33 -0.47 -8.35
C PRO A 102 13.23 -1.00 -9.79
N ASN A 103 12.07 -1.53 -10.18
CA ASN A 103 11.91 -2.27 -11.45
C ASN A 103 12.13 -1.44 -12.71
N GLN A 104 11.99 -0.12 -12.59
CA GLN A 104 12.22 0.87 -13.64
C GLN A 104 13.38 1.83 -13.29
N GLY A 105 14.26 1.40 -12.37
CA GLY A 105 15.27 2.24 -11.74
C GLY A 105 14.78 2.98 -10.50
N SER A 106 15.68 3.70 -9.85
CA SER A 106 15.43 4.53 -8.67
C SER A 106 15.90 5.96 -8.92
N GLU A 107 15.00 6.91 -8.73
CA GLU A 107 15.29 8.35 -8.86
C GLU A 107 16.35 8.83 -7.84
N VAL A 108 16.52 8.10 -6.73
CA VAL A 108 17.57 8.39 -5.73
C VAL A 108 18.96 8.20 -6.32
N VAL A 109 19.14 7.20 -7.19
CA VAL A 109 20.43 6.99 -7.89
C VAL A 109 20.67 8.12 -8.89
N ASP A 110 19.64 8.58 -9.59
CA ASP A 110 19.78 9.69 -10.54
C ASP A 110 20.08 11.02 -9.84
N THR A 111 19.52 11.23 -8.64
CA THR A 111 19.66 12.48 -7.89
C THR A 111 20.94 12.54 -7.06
N LEU A 112 21.36 11.41 -6.48
CA LEU A 112 22.51 11.35 -5.56
C LEU A 112 23.73 10.62 -6.13
N GLY A 113 23.63 10.00 -7.31
CA GLY A 113 24.71 9.22 -7.91
C GLY A 113 25.98 10.03 -8.24
N SER A 114 25.83 11.35 -8.44
CA SER A 114 26.96 12.26 -8.66
C SER A 114 27.57 12.83 -7.37
N PHE A 115 27.01 12.50 -6.19
CA PHE A 115 27.52 13.01 -4.91
C PHE A 115 28.84 12.32 -4.53
N PRO A 116 29.89 13.06 -4.10
CA PRO A 116 31.16 12.46 -3.68
C PRO A 116 30.94 11.40 -2.59
N GLY A 117 31.39 10.16 -2.84
CA GLY A 117 31.25 9.04 -1.91
C GLY A 117 30.02 8.14 -2.12
N PHE A 118 29.10 8.47 -3.03
CA PHE A 118 27.94 7.60 -3.34
C PHE A 118 28.39 6.23 -3.86
N HIS A 119 29.34 6.19 -4.79
CA HIS A 119 29.91 4.94 -5.30
C HIS A 119 30.65 4.14 -4.21
N PHE A 120 31.32 4.81 -3.27
CA PHE A 120 31.98 4.12 -2.16
C PHE A 120 30.97 3.45 -1.20
N MET A 121 29.77 4.02 -1.08
CA MET A 121 28.71 3.50 -0.19
C MET A 121 27.82 2.45 -0.87
N PHE A 122 27.59 2.57 -2.18
CA PHE A 122 26.59 1.80 -2.92
C PHE A 122 27.18 0.95 -4.05
N GLY A 123 28.48 1.08 -4.33
CA GLY A 123 29.23 0.22 -5.24
C GLY A 123 28.77 0.26 -6.69
N ASP A 124 29.28 -0.68 -7.49
CA ASP A 124 28.92 -0.83 -8.91
C ASP A 124 27.43 -1.15 -9.08
N ALA A 125 26.89 -2.03 -8.23
CA ALA A 125 25.48 -2.43 -8.29
C ALA A 125 24.54 -1.24 -8.08
N GLY A 126 24.85 -0.35 -7.12
CA GLY A 126 24.05 0.85 -6.87
C GLY A 126 24.02 1.80 -8.05
N MET A 127 25.13 1.93 -8.78
CA MET A 127 25.21 2.79 -9.97
C MET A 127 24.39 2.25 -11.15
N GLN A 128 24.11 0.95 -11.20
CA GLN A 128 23.32 0.31 -12.26
C GLN A 128 21.79 0.43 -12.06
N LEU A 129 21.35 0.95 -10.92
CA LEU A 129 19.93 1.09 -10.56
C LEU A 129 19.32 2.44 -10.97
N SER A 130 19.98 3.21 -11.84
CA SER A 130 19.46 4.48 -12.39
C SER A 130 18.17 4.30 -13.20
N THR A 131 17.44 5.39 -13.46
CA THR A 131 16.22 5.33 -14.30
C THR A 131 16.50 5.44 -15.80
N GLY A 132 17.76 5.58 -16.20
CA GLY A 132 18.17 5.64 -17.60
C GLY A 132 17.66 4.44 -18.41
N LYS A 133 17.30 4.64 -19.68
CA LYS A 133 16.77 3.55 -20.55
C LYS A 133 17.73 2.37 -20.72
N MET A 134 19.03 2.62 -20.56
CA MET A 134 20.09 1.61 -20.61
C MET A 134 20.44 1.03 -19.23
N SER A 135 19.72 1.38 -18.17
CA SER A 135 19.96 0.79 -16.85
C SER A 135 19.51 -0.68 -16.83
N VAL A 136 20.15 -1.47 -15.98
CA VAL A 136 19.91 -2.92 -15.90
C VAL A 136 18.41 -3.23 -15.68
N PRO A 137 17.69 -2.58 -14.73
CA PRO A 137 16.26 -2.84 -14.53
C PRO A 137 15.39 -2.67 -15.78
N ASN A 138 15.75 -1.70 -16.65
CA ASN A 138 15.01 -1.37 -17.87
C ASN A 138 15.33 -2.30 -19.05
N GLN A 139 16.46 -3.02 -19.01
CA GLN A 139 16.82 -4.02 -20.03
C GLN A 139 16.25 -5.41 -19.76
N LEU A 140 15.82 -5.68 -18.53
CA LEU A 140 15.35 -7.01 -18.11
C LEU A 140 13.96 -7.39 -18.59
N GLY A 141 13.25 -6.47 -19.26
CA GLY A 141 11.93 -6.74 -19.82
C GLY A 141 10.83 -7.00 -18.78
N ALA A 142 9.68 -7.45 -19.27
CA ALA A 142 8.50 -7.79 -18.47
C ALA A 142 8.70 -9.09 -17.68
N ALA A 143 7.98 -9.23 -16.56
CA ALA A 143 7.89 -10.51 -15.86
C ALA A 143 7.15 -11.55 -16.71
N ASN A 144 7.68 -12.76 -16.73
CA ASN A 144 7.10 -13.95 -17.34
C ASN A 144 6.96 -15.10 -16.32
N PHE A 145 6.85 -14.73 -15.04
CA PHE A 145 6.72 -15.62 -13.89
C PHE A 145 5.70 -15.02 -12.90
N ASP A 146 5.12 -15.84 -12.02
CA ASP A 146 4.14 -15.41 -11.02
C ASP A 146 4.81 -14.49 -9.98
N VAL A 147 4.55 -13.19 -10.09
CA VAL A 147 5.16 -12.17 -9.22
C VAL A 147 4.14 -11.19 -8.63
N GLY A 148 4.19 -11.08 -7.31
CA GLY A 148 3.51 -10.06 -6.52
C GLY A 148 4.48 -8.99 -6.06
N ILE A 149 4.06 -7.73 -6.09
CA ILE A 149 4.89 -6.59 -5.70
C ILE A 149 4.22 -5.80 -4.57
N ILE A 150 4.93 -5.59 -3.46
CA ILE A 150 4.51 -4.69 -2.38
C ILE A 150 5.31 -3.40 -2.48
N ALA A 151 4.63 -2.25 -2.59
CA ALA A 151 5.21 -0.92 -2.62
C ALA A 151 4.95 -0.19 -1.29
N GLY A 152 5.98 0.42 -0.70
CA GLY A 152 5.80 1.29 0.46
C GLY A 152 5.33 2.69 0.05
N THR A 153 4.62 3.37 0.96
CA THR A 153 4.10 4.73 0.74
C THR A 153 4.48 5.72 1.85
N LYS A 154 5.40 5.34 2.75
CA LYS A 154 5.92 6.25 3.79
C LYS A 154 7.42 6.51 3.65
N SER A 155 7.80 7.75 3.94
CA SER A 155 9.18 8.20 4.05
C SER A 155 9.61 8.45 5.50
N ILE A 156 10.87 8.13 5.83
CA ILE A 156 11.45 8.37 7.18
C ILE A 156 11.79 9.86 7.38
N ASN A 157 12.01 10.61 6.28
CA ASN A 157 12.34 12.03 6.33
C ASN A 157 11.58 12.80 5.24
N PRO A 158 10.61 13.67 5.58
CA PRO A 158 9.77 14.39 4.61
C PRO A 158 10.56 15.34 3.69
N ILE A 159 11.82 15.68 4.03
CA ILE A 159 12.72 16.49 3.19
C ILE A 159 13.21 15.72 1.94
N LEU A 160 13.26 14.37 1.99
CA LEU A 160 13.57 13.56 0.80
C LEU A 160 12.34 13.37 -0.10
N SER A 161 11.13 13.35 0.48
CA SER A 161 9.87 13.24 -0.28
C SER A 161 9.53 14.48 -1.10
N THR A 162 10.07 15.67 -0.79
CA THR A 162 9.88 16.85 -1.66
C THR A 162 10.55 16.73 -3.03
N LEU A 163 11.40 15.71 -3.24
CA LEU A 163 12.02 15.39 -4.53
C LEU A 163 11.26 14.33 -5.34
N LEU A 164 10.26 13.64 -4.75
CA LEU A 164 9.47 12.61 -5.41
C LEU A 164 8.02 13.10 -5.56
N PRO A 165 7.52 13.31 -6.80
CA PRO A 165 6.21 13.92 -7.01
C PRO A 165 5.01 13.00 -6.67
N ASN A 166 5.25 11.73 -6.29
CA ASN A 166 4.23 10.70 -6.11
C ASN A 166 4.53 9.86 -4.86
N ALA A 167 3.53 9.14 -4.32
CA ALA A 167 3.69 8.25 -3.16
C ALA A 167 4.94 7.36 -3.28
N ASP A 168 5.73 7.32 -2.21
CA ASP A 168 7.06 6.70 -2.18
C ASP A 168 7.38 6.12 -0.81
N ASP A 169 8.37 5.22 -0.77
CA ASP A 169 8.83 4.58 0.46
C ASP A 169 10.12 5.19 1.05
N GLY A 170 10.52 6.36 0.54
CA GLY A 170 11.76 7.07 0.84
C GLY A 170 12.95 6.68 -0.02
N LYS A 171 12.81 5.73 -0.95
CA LYS A 171 13.84 5.40 -1.95
C LYS A 171 13.31 5.11 -3.35
N VAL A 172 12.11 4.55 -3.44
CA VAL A 172 11.50 4.13 -4.69
C VAL A 172 10.06 4.61 -4.70
N SER A 173 9.66 5.27 -5.79
CA SER A 173 8.25 5.66 -5.96
C SER A 173 7.40 4.42 -6.27
N VAL A 174 6.13 4.45 -5.85
CA VAL A 174 5.16 3.38 -6.12
C VAL A 174 5.12 3.02 -7.61
N ALA A 175 5.14 4.03 -8.49
CA ALA A 175 5.10 3.83 -9.94
C ALA A 175 6.30 3.00 -10.45
N ARG A 176 7.50 3.21 -9.91
CA ARG A 176 8.73 2.50 -10.32
C ARG A 176 8.80 1.07 -9.82
N THR A 177 8.02 0.73 -8.80
CA THR A 177 7.89 -0.66 -8.35
C THR A 177 7.11 -1.52 -9.34
N ARG A 178 6.21 -0.92 -10.13
CA ARG A 178 5.36 -1.66 -11.08
C ARG A 178 6.19 -2.31 -12.19
N LEU A 179 5.83 -3.54 -12.52
CA LEU A 179 6.47 -4.33 -13.58
C LEU A 179 5.40 -4.89 -14.50
N LYS A 180 5.56 -4.71 -15.82
CA LYS A 180 4.68 -5.35 -16.80
C LYS A 180 4.72 -6.87 -16.60
N GLY A 181 3.56 -7.53 -16.58
CA GLY A 181 3.44 -8.97 -16.34
C GLY A 181 3.40 -9.38 -14.87
N MET A 182 3.44 -8.43 -13.91
CA MET A 182 3.14 -8.74 -12.52
C MET A 182 1.69 -9.18 -12.36
N HIS A 183 1.45 -10.13 -11.46
CA HIS A 183 0.13 -10.68 -11.22
C HIS A 183 -0.64 -9.87 -10.18
N ASP A 184 0.06 -9.32 -9.18
CA ASP A 184 -0.56 -8.44 -8.20
C ASP A 184 0.38 -7.33 -7.71
N HIS A 185 -0.20 -6.21 -7.27
CA HIS A 185 0.52 -5.06 -6.73
C HIS A 185 -0.25 -4.46 -5.55
N LEU A 186 0.41 -4.34 -4.39
CA LEU A 186 -0.17 -3.83 -3.16
C LEU A 186 0.64 -2.65 -2.63
N GLU A 187 -0.03 -1.56 -2.31
CA GLU A 187 0.54 -0.39 -1.66
C GLU A 187 0.32 -0.47 -0.15
N MET A 188 1.36 -0.21 0.65
CA MET A 188 1.28 -0.30 2.11
C MET A 188 1.96 0.90 2.78
N PRO A 189 1.44 1.41 3.91
CA PRO A 189 1.96 2.58 4.61
C PRO A 189 3.21 2.26 5.44
N VAL A 190 4.26 1.78 4.76
CA VAL A 190 5.55 1.33 5.30
C VAL A 190 6.72 2.02 4.62
N THR A 191 7.85 2.06 5.30
CA THR A 191 9.09 2.66 4.80
C THR A 191 10.00 1.61 4.17
N HIS A 192 10.80 2.00 3.17
CA HIS A 192 11.63 1.08 2.39
C HIS A 192 12.58 0.25 3.25
N VAL A 193 13.19 0.88 4.26
CA VAL A 193 14.28 0.29 5.06
C VAL A 193 13.77 -0.75 6.04
N PHE A 194 12.48 -0.70 6.41
CA PHE A 194 11.89 -1.53 7.47
C PHE A 194 10.72 -2.40 7.00
N MET A 195 10.28 -2.30 5.74
CA MET A 195 9.11 -3.06 5.26
C MET A 195 9.24 -4.58 5.43
N MET A 196 10.45 -5.13 5.29
CA MET A 196 10.70 -6.57 5.51
C MET A 196 10.51 -7.01 6.97
N LYS A 197 10.47 -6.08 7.93
CA LYS A 197 10.25 -6.36 9.36
C LYS A 197 8.82 -6.05 9.82
N ASN A 198 8.00 -5.46 8.95
CA ASN A 198 6.63 -5.09 9.27
C ASN A 198 5.74 -6.34 9.24
N ASN A 199 4.96 -6.57 10.31
CA ASN A 199 4.13 -7.77 10.45
C ASN A 199 3.04 -7.88 9.39
N ASP A 200 2.46 -6.75 8.98
CA ASP A 200 1.41 -6.73 7.97
C ASP A 200 2.00 -7.09 6.60
N VAL A 201 3.18 -6.56 6.26
CA VAL A 201 3.92 -6.93 5.03
C VAL A 201 4.26 -8.42 5.03
N ILE A 202 4.73 -8.95 6.16
CA ILE A 202 5.03 -10.38 6.32
C ILE A 202 3.76 -11.23 6.09
N ALA A 203 2.62 -10.83 6.66
CA ALA A 203 1.34 -11.51 6.46
C ALA A 203 0.94 -11.51 4.97
N GLN A 204 1.10 -10.38 4.27
CA GLN A 204 0.84 -10.27 2.84
C GLN A 204 1.74 -11.15 1.99
N VAL A 205 3.03 -11.23 2.33
CA VAL A 205 3.97 -12.13 1.66
C VAL A 205 3.50 -13.57 1.79
N ILE A 206 3.21 -14.03 3.02
CA ILE A 206 2.75 -15.40 3.27
C ILE A 206 1.43 -15.68 2.53
N HIS A 207 0.51 -14.71 2.52
CA HIS A 207 -0.76 -14.85 1.80
C HIS A 207 -0.54 -15.00 0.29
N TYR A 208 0.29 -14.15 -0.33
CA TYR A 208 0.64 -14.26 -1.74
C TYR A 208 1.29 -15.61 -2.07
N LEU A 209 2.20 -16.07 -1.21
CA LEU A 209 2.88 -17.34 -1.41
C LEU A 209 1.93 -18.54 -1.40
N ARG A 210 0.80 -18.45 -0.69
CA ARG A 210 -0.24 -19.49 -0.66
C ARG A 210 -1.27 -19.33 -1.78
N HIS A 211 -1.71 -18.10 -2.04
CA HIS A 211 -2.90 -17.82 -2.85
C HIS A 211 -2.61 -17.18 -4.21
N GLY A 212 -1.39 -16.73 -4.48
CA GLY A 212 -1.01 -16.07 -5.74
C GLY A 212 -1.56 -14.64 -5.90
N ARG A 213 -2.09 -14.05 -4.84
CA ARG A 213 -2.60 -12.66 -4.78
C ARG A 213 -2.40 -12.13 -3.37
N PHE A 214 -2.37 -10.82 -3.17
CA PHE A 214 -2.30 -10.23 -1.85
C PHE A 214 -3.66 -10.27 -1.16
N GLN A 215 -3.64 -10.37 0.16
CA GLN A 215 -4.82 -10.24 0.98
C GLN A 215 -5.21 -8.78 1.02
N ARG A 216 -6.17 -8.40 0.21
CA ARG A 216 -6.95 -7.22 0.56
C ARG A 216 -7.92 -7.73 1.63
N GLU A 217 -8.12 -6.98 2.72
CA GLU A 217 -9.49 -6.96 3.26
C GLU A 217 -10.36 -6.85 2.04
N PRO A 218 -11.36 -7.74 1.86
CA PRO A 218 -12.05 -7.80 0.60
C PRO A 218 -12.28 -6.34 0.19
N GLU A 219 -11.70 -5.97 -0.96
CA GLU A 219 -12.49 -5.19 -1.89
C GLU A 219 -13.65 -6.15 -2.12
N GLU A 220 -14.60 -6.15 -1.16
CA GLU A 220 -15.89 -6.68 -1.39
C GLU A 220 -16.22 -5.95 -2.67
N SER A 221 -16.51 -6.77 -3.67
CA SER A 221 -16.90 -6.37 -5.00
C SER A 221 -17.49 -4.95 -4.99
N GLU A 222 -17.37 -4.23 -6.09
CA GLU A 222 -18.25 -3.08 -6.38
C GLU A 222 -19.76 -3.43 -6.38
N ASP A 223 -20.14 -4.53 -5.72
CA ASP A 223 -21.42 -5.15 -5.47
C ASP A 223 -21.48 -5.70 -4.01
N LEU A 224 -20.87 -5.03 -3.03
CA LEU A 224 -21.53 -5.01 -1.73
C LEU A 224 -22.84 -4.31 -1.92
N SER A 225 -23.88 -4.94 -1.40
CA SER A 225 -25.21 -4.42 -1.16
C SER A 225 -25.18 -3.09 -0.39
N VAL A 226 -24.80 -2.02 -1.08
CA VAL A 226 -25.51 -0.76 -0.92
C VAL A 226 -26.98 -1.12 -1.06
N PRO A 227 -27.84 -0.79 -0.09
CA PRO A 227 -29.26 -1.01 -0.25
C PRO A 227 -29.67 -0.43 -1.61
N ALA A 228 -30.39 -1.22 -2.42
CA ALA A 228 -30.78 -0.81 -3.78
C ALA A 228 -31.55 0.53 -3.80
N SER A 229 -32.04 0.96 -2.63
CA SER A 229 -32.69 2.24 -2.38
C SER A 229 -32.19 2.86 -1.07
N VAL A 230 -31.79 4.13 -1.13
CA VAL A 230 -31.66 5.01 0.05
C VAL A 230 -33.03 5.17 0.70
N THR A 231 -33.15 4.89 1.99
CA THR A 231 -34.42 4.99 2.73
C THR A 231 -34.71 6.44 3.12
N GLN A 232 -33.68 7.22 3.43
CA GLN A 232 -33.79 8.61 3.85
C GLN A 232 -32.63 9.43 3.32
N GLN A 233 -32.90 10.67 2.89
CA GLN A 233 -31.88 11.59 2.40
C GLN A 233 -31.98 12.93 3.14
N GLU A 234 -30.84 13.41 3.64
CA GLU A 234 -30.74 14.63 4.43
C GLU A 234 -29.68 15.57 3.86
N LYS A 235 -29.97 16.87 3.83
CA LYS A 235 -28.96 17.87 3.48
C LYS A 235 -28.30 18.36 4.76
N ILE A 236 -26.97 18.23 4.82
CA ILE A 236 -26.21 18.77 5.93
C ILE A 236 -26.18 20.30 5.79
N GLN A 237 -26.77 20.95 6.78
CA GLN A 237 -26.61 22.38 7.00
C GLN A 237 -25.56 22.55 8.10
N PHE A 238 -24.44 23.18 7.76
CA PHE A 238 -23.51 23.64 8.77
C PHE A 238 -24.08 24.92 9.39
N PRO A 239 -24.05 25.07 10.73
CA PRO A 239 -24.49 26.29 11.36
C PRO A 239 -23.65 27.46 10.83
N ASP A 240 -24.32 28.55 10.42
CA ASP A 240 -23.64 29.80 10.10
C ASP A 240 -22.82 30.21 11.34
N THR A 241 -21.52 30.47 11.14
CA THR A 241 -20.70 31.07 12.18
C THR A 241 -21.35 32.38 12.58
N ALA A 242 -21.99 32.42 13.76
CA ALA A 242 -22.62 33.62 14.28
C ALA A 242 -21.60 34.76 14.25
N THR A 243 -21.85 35.74 13.38
CA THR A 243 -21.20 37.04 13.42
C THR A 243 -21.65 37.71 14.71
N GLY A 244 -20.76 37.69 15.71
CA GLY A 244 -20.96 38.45 16.94
C GLY A 244 -21.10 39.92 16.59
N THR A 245 -22.27 40.49 16.88
CA THR A 245 -22.46 41.94 16.99
C THR A 245 -21.70 42.45 18.20
N GLY A 246 -20.68 43.28 18.00
CA GLY A 246 -19.95 43.96 19.06
C GLY A 246 -18.88 44.85 18.45
N ASP A 247 -19.08 46.15 18.59
CA ASP A 247 -18.22 47.22 18.09
C ASP A 247 -16.76 47.14 18.58
N ASP A 248 -15.91 47.73 17.75
CA ASP A 248 -14.57 48.27 18.01
C ASP A 248 -13.33 47.36 18.07
N ASP A 249 -12.33 47.88 17.35
CA ASP A 249 -10.88 47.68 17.38
C ASP A 249 -10.20 46.61 16.50
N SER A 250 -9.17 47.13 15.85
CA SER A 250 -8.25 46.62 14.86
C SER A 250 -7.45 45.38 15.28
N SER A 251 -7.79 44.22 14.70
CA SER A 251 -6.81 43.16 14.40
C SER A 251 -7.37 42.24 13.31
N ALA A 252 -6.54 41.88 12.34
CA ALA A 252 -6.93 41.05 11.20
C ALA A 252 -7.41 39.65 11.64
N PRO A 253 -8.53 39.10 11.11
CA PRO A 253 -8.90 37.74 11.41
C PRO A 253 -8.24 36.80 10.38
N SER A 254 -7.07 36.26 10.70
CA SER A 254 -6.58 35.02 10.09
C SER A 254 -7.18 33.82 10.86
N GLY A 255 -8.50 33.66 10.78
CA GLY A 255 -9.21 32.56 11.41
C GLY A 255 -9.61 31.52 10.38
N GLU A 256 -9.03 30.31 10.46
CA GLU A 256 -9.49 29.15 9.69
C GLU A 256 -11.00 28.95 9.93
N GLN A 257 -11.82 29.14 8.90
CA GLN A 257 -13.25 28.85 9.00
C GLN A 257 -13.45 27.33 9.03
N HIS A 258 -13.75 26.81 10.21
CA HIS A 258 -14.11 25.42 10.44
C HIS A 258 -15.62 25.31 10.66
N GLN A 259 -16.27 24.49 9.83
CA GLN A 259 -17.68 24.15 9.98
C GLN A 259 -17.79 22.72 10.48
N SER A 260 -18.61 22.47 11.50
CA SER A 260 -18.85 21.12 12.01
C SER A 260 -20.32 20.91 12.37
N THR A 261 -20.75 19.67 12.27
CA THR A 261 -22.05 19.22 12.77
C THR A 261 -21.97 17.77 13.22
N SER A 262 -22.91 17.37 14.07
CA SER A 262 -23.03 16.00 14.56
C SER A 262 -24.47 15.54 14.42
N VAL A 263 -24.68 14.36 13.83
CA VAL A 263 -26.00 13.75 13.63
C VAL A 263 -26.10 12.47 14.44
N ARG A 264 -27.21 12.26 15.13
CA ARG A 264 -27.55 10.99 15.77
C ARG A 264 -28.76 10.37 15.09
N ALA A 265 -28.66 9.11 14.73
CA ALA A 265 -29.76 8.37 14.12
C ALA A 265 -29.60 6.87 14.36
N THR A 266 -30.64 6.12 14.00
CA THR A 266 -30.67 4.66 14.03
C THR A 266 -31.04 4.14 12.65
N ILE A 267 -30.36 3.07 12.20
CA ILE A 267 -30.73 2.30 11.01
C ILE A 267 -31.04 0.86 11.40
N ASN A 268 -32.02 0.25 10.72
CA ASN A 268 -32.46 -1.12 10.96
C ASN A 268 -32.44 -1.95 9.67
N GLY A 269 -31.90 -3.16 9.73
CA GLY A 269 -31.84 -4.07 8.59
C GLY A 269 -31.21 -3.40 7.36
N TYR A 270 -31.96 -3.33 6.26
CA TYR A 270 -31.53 -2.72 4.99
C TYR A 270 -31.74 -1.19 4.91
N GLU A 271 -32.09 -0.52 6.00
CA GLU A 271 -32.20 0.93 6.00
C GLU A 271 -30.85 1.61 5.72
N ALA A 272 -30.89 2.65 4.88
CA ALA A 272 -29.74 3.53 4.64
C ALA A 272 -30.15 4.99 4.69
N ILE A 273 -29.29 5.80 5.32
CA ILE A 273 -29.45 7.26 5.38
C ILE A 273 -28.32 7.90 4.56
N GLU A 274 -28.67 8.76 3.60
CA GLU A 274 -27.72 9.50 2.78
C GLU A 274 -27.68 10.98 3.16
N TYR A 275 -26.50 11.45 3.55
CA TYR A 275 -26.21 12.84 3.88
C TYR A 275 -25.56 13.54 2.69
N LEU A 276 -26.16 14.65 2.24
CA LEU A 276 -25.69 15.48 1.15
C LEU A 276 -24.86 16.65 1.69
N ILE A 277 -23.61 16.73 1.25
CA ILE A 277 -22.64 17.73 1.72
C ILE A 277 -22.19 18.56 0.52
N ASN A 278 -22.56 19.83 0.48
CA ASN A 278 -22.07 20.76 -0.53
C ASN A 278 -20.69 21.25 -0.15
N ALA A 279 -19.72 21.04 -1.03
CA ALA A 279 -18.36 21.42 -0.77
C ALA A 279 -17.60 21.79 -2.05
N LYS A 280 -16.46 22.44 -1.85
CA LYS A 280 -15.57 22.97 -2.87
C LYS A 280 -14.25 22.22 -2.87
N THR A 281 -13.62 22.21 -4.03
CA THR A 281 -12.28 21.71 -4.26
C THR A 281 -11.30 22.35 -3.27
N GLY A 282 -10.39 21.55 -2.74
CA GLY A 282 -9.37 22.01 -1.78
C GLY A 282 -9.84 22.13 -0.34
N GLN A 283 -11.16 22.07 -0.05
CA GLN A 283 -11.63 21.92 1.32
C GLN A 283 -11.23 20.55 1.89
N SER A 284 -11.05 20.46 3.21
CA SER A 284 -10.85 19.18 3.90
C SER A 284 -12.17 18.73 4.53
N LEU A 285 -12.63 17.53 4.17
CA LEU A 285 -13.79 16.88 4.77
C LEU A 285 -13.31 15.79 5.72
N ALA A 286 -13.68 15.91 7.00
CA ALA A 286 -13.48 14.87 8.01
C ALA A 286 -14.82 14.27 8.44
N VAL A 287 -14.88 12.95 8.50
CA VAL A 287 -16.04 12.16 8.91
C VAL A 287 -15.63 11.26 10.06
N GLY A 288 -16.41 11.24 11.14
CA GLY A 288 -16.25 10.32 12.25
C GLY A 288 -17.57 9.59 12.52
N LEU A 289 -17.57 8.27 12.45
CA LEU A 289 -18.72 7.43 12.80
C LEU A 289 -18.43 6.72 14.12
N ARG A 290 -19.34 6.87 15.09
CA ARG A 290 -19.40 6.06 16.30
C ARG A 290 -20.72 5.30 16.32
N SER A 291 -20.68 3.99 16.52
CA SER A 291 -21.85 3.12 16.46
C SER A 291 -21.80 2.07 17.58
N ASN A 292 -22.97 1.68 18.09
CA ASN A 292 -23.06 0.52 18.99
C ASN A 292 -22.92 -0.82 18.24
N ASN A 293 -23.12 -0.83 16.92
CA ASN A 293 -23.00 -2.00 16.06
C ASN A 293 -21.72 -1.93 15.22
N ALA A 294 -20.86 -2.97 15.32
CA ALA A 294 -19.61 -3.08 14.57
C ALA A 294 -19.80 -3.25 13.06
N GLN A 295 -21.01 -3.62 12.63
CA GLN A 295 -21.39 -3.80 11.23
C GLN A 295 -21.96 -2.51 10.61
N ALA A 296 -22.01 -1.40 11.36
CA ALA A 296 -22.34 -0.09 10.80
C ALA A 296 -21.21 0.39 9.88
N ALA A 297 -21.59 0.80 8.68
CA ALA A 297 -20.70 1.21 7.61
C ALA A 297 -21.09 2.59 7.06
N TYR A 298 -20.13 3.24 6.41
CA TYR A 298 -20.35 4.46 5.66
C TYR A 298 -19.63 4.44 4.32
N ARG A 299 -20.19 5.18 3.35
CA ARG A 299 -19.64 5.33 2.00
C ARG A 299 -19.70 6.80 1.58
N ILE A 300 -18.58 7.33 1.08
CA ILE A 300 -18.46 8.70 0.58
C ILE A 300 -18.30 8.67 -0.94
N THR A 301 -19.16 9.37 -1.67
CA THR A 301 -19.11 9.44 -3.14
C THR A 301 -19.01 10.89 -3.61
N ALA A 302 -18.10 11.15 -4.56
CA ALA A 302 -17.91 12.47 -5.13
C ALA A 302 -19.04 12.86 -6.11
N PRO A 303 -19.21 14.15 -6.39
CA PRO A 303 -20.08 14.64 -7.45
C PRO A 303 -19.75 13.98 -8.80
N ALA A 304 -20.76 13.37 -9.44
CA ALA A 304 -20.63 12.66 -10.72
C ALA A 304 -19.55 11.55 -10.75
N ALA A 305 -19.13 11.02 -9.59
CA ALA A 305 -18.20 9.89 -9.54
C ALA A 305 -18.99 8.56 -9.65
N PRO A 306 -18.56 7.63 -10.52
CA PRO A 306 -19.17 6.31 -10.61
C PRO A 306 -18.80 5.41 -9.42
N ARG A 307 -17.78 5.78 -8.65
CA ARG A 307 -17.20 5.01 -7.55
C ARG A 307 -17.13 5.81 -6.26
N ALA A 308 -17.15 5.11 -5.13
CA ALA A 308 -16.88 5.72 -3.84
C ALA A 308 -15.46 6.32 -3.83
N LEU A 309 -15.31 7.44 -3.16
CA LEU A 309 -14.00 7.97 -2.79
C LEU A 309 -13.42 7.19 -1.60
N HIS A 310 -14.28 6.79 -0.68
CA HIS A 310 -13.90 6.09 0.53
C HIS A 310 -15.09 5.34 1.11
N SER A 311 -14.82 4.24 1.80
CA SER A 311 -15.77 3.51 2.63
C SER A 311 -15.09 3.13 3.94
N GLY A 312 -15.85 3.06 5.03
CA GLY A 312 -15.36 2.55 6.31
C GLY A 312 -16.49 1.89 7.09
N HIS A 313 -16.14 1.14 8.13
CA HIS A 313 -17.10 0.47 8.99
C HIS A 313 -16.52 0.27 10.40
N GLY A 314 -17.33 -0.17 11.35
CA GLY A 314 -16.93 -0.46 12.72
C GLY A 314 -17.58 0.45 13.76
N GLN A 315 -17.42 0.08 15.04
CA GLN A 315 -17.98 0.83 16.18
C GLN A 315 -17.38 2.23 16.33
N GLN A 316 -16.16 2.44 15.85
CA GLN A 316 -15.53 3.74 15.79
C GLN A 316 -14.63 3.80 14.56
N SER A 317 -14.92 4.71 13.65
CA SER A 317 -14.14 4.92 12.44
C SER A 317 -14.06 6.41 12.11
N SER A 318 -12.94 6.84 11.54
CA SER A 318 -12.75 8.24 11.15
C SER A 318 -11.91 8.33 9.89
N TYR A 319 -12.25 9.27 9.02
CA TYR A 319 -11.51 9.53 7.78
C TYR A 319 -11.50 11.02 7.47
N SER A 320 -10.39 11.50 6.91
CA SER A 320 -10.26 12.89 6.47
C SER A 320 -9.50 12.96 5.15
N PHE A 321 -9.96 13.79 4.23
CA PHE A 321 -9.35 13.95 2.92
C PHE A 321 -9.61 15.34 2.33
N THR A 322 -8.73 15.75 1.42
CA THR A 322 -8.91 16.97 0.62
C THR A 322 -9.83 16.69 -0.55
N LEU A 323 -10.84 17.54 -0.72
CA LEU A 323 -11.86 17.37 -1.74
C LEU A 323 -11.31 17.66 -3.14
N PRO A 324 -11.41 16.71 -4.09
CA PRO A 324 -10.81 16.85 -5.41
C PRO A 324 -11.61 17.69 -6.41
N ARG A 325 -12.87 18.01 -6.11
CA ARG A 325 -13.77 18.72 -7.04
C ARG A 325 -14.90 19.43 -6.31
N ASP A 326 -15.52 20.39 -6.97
CA ASP A 326 -16.72 21.07 -6.47
C ASP A 326 -17.96 20.17 -6.62
N GLY A 327 -18.91 20.33 -5.71
CA GLY A 327 -20.28 19.82 -5.84
C GLY A 327 -20.82 19.16 -4.58
N THR A 328 -21.89 18.39 -4.75
CA THR A 328 -22.54 17.65 -3.66
C THR A 328 -21.95 16.26 -3.48
N TYR A 329 -21.28 16.06 -2.36
CA TYR A 329 -20.80 14.77 -1.90
C TYR A 329 -21.93 14.01 -1.20
N ARG A 330 -21.97 12.69 -1.38
CA ARG A 330 -22.95 11.81 -0.76
C ARG A 330 -22.26 10.94 0.28
N LEU A 331 -22.66 11.06 1.54
CA LEU A 331 -22.19 10.24 2.66
C LEU A 331 -23.35 9.35 3.11
N MET A 332 -23.30 8.07 2.77
CA MET A 332 -24.35 7.11 3.09
C MET A 332 -23.95 6.26 4.29
N ILE A 333 -24.84 6.08 5.26
CA ILE A 333 -24.70 5.21 6.43
C ILE A 333 -25.65 4.01 6.28
N TYR A 334 -25.15 2.79 6.48
CA TYR A 334 -25.88 1.53 6.28
C TYR A 334 -25.28 0.39 7.12
N LEU A 335 -25.97 -0.74 7.22
CA LEU A 335 -25.44 -1.99 7.79
C LEU A 335 -24.90 -2.89 6.70
N LEU A 336 -23.79 -3.60 6.97
CA LEU A 336 -23.29 -4.65 6.08
C LEU A 336 -24.32 -5.79 5.93
N GLU A 337 -24.30 -6.49 4.78
CA GLU A 337 -25.31 -7.49 4.37
C GLU A 337 -25.64 -8.51 5.47
N GLY A 338 -24.62 -9.00 6.17
CA GLY A 338 -24.80 -10.00 7.23
C GLY A 338 -25.70 -9.50 8.37
N ALA A 339 -25.45 -8.28 8.85
CA ALA A 339 -26.27 -7.66 9.89
C ALA A 339 -27.62 -7.17 9.36
N ALA A 340 -27.63 -6.62 8.14
CA ALA A 340 -28.84 -6.13 7.50
C ALA A 340 -29.86 -7.27 7.27
N SER A 341 -29.41 -8.40 6.71
CA SER A 341 -30.23 -9.60 6.46
C SER A 341 -30.70 -10.28 7.76
N ALA A 342 -29.92 -10.16 8.84
CA ALA A 342 -30.30 -10.62 10.17
C ALA A 342 -31.29 -9.67 10.89
N GLY A 343 -31.64 -8.52 10.29
CA GLY A 343 -32.55 -7.54 10.88
C GLY A 343 -31.97 -6.80 12.08
N GLU A 344 -30.65 -6.69 12.17
CA GLU A 344 -29.98 -5.95 13.23
C GLU A 344 -30.23 -4.44 13.14
N SER A 345 -29.91 -3.72 14.22
CA SER A 345 -29.98 -2.26 14.29
C SER A 345 -28.62 -1.66 14.63
N ALA A 346 -28.38 -0.43 14.19
CA ALA A 346 -27.24 0.37 14.61
C ALA A 346 -27.70 1.77 15.02
N GLU A 347 -27.48 2.13 16.29
CA GLU A 347 -27.54 3.51 16.75
C GLU A 347 -26.15 4.13 16.55
N PHE A 348 -26.09 5.29 15.89
CA PHE A 348 -24.83 5.94 15.58
C PHE A 348 -24.83 7.44 15.85
N LEU A 349 -23.61 7.96 16.02
CA LEU A 349 -23.26 9.37 16.06
C LEU A 349 -22.25 9.64 14.94
N LEU A 350 -22.64 10.51 14.02
CA LEU A 350 -21.87 10.90 12.85
C LEU A 350 -21.39 12.34 13.02
N ASP A 351 -20.08 12.53 13.16
CA ASP A 351 -19.43 13.83 13.18
C ASP A 351 -18.94 14.18 11.77
N ILE A 352 -19.28 15.37 11.28
CA ILE A 352 -18.90 15.87 9.96
C ILE A 352 -18.22 17.22 10.16
N GLN A 353 -16.99 17.37 9.64
CA GLN A 353 -16.26 18.64 9.66
C GLN A 353 -15.84 19.01 8.25
N LEU A 354 -16.09 20.25 7.86
CA LEU A 354 -15.63 20.82 6.59
C LEU A 354 -14.75 22.03 6.88
N ARG A 355 -13.54 22.02 6.34
CA ARG A 355 -12.54 23.07 6.56
C ARG A 355 -12.13 23.69 5.24
N ASN A 356 -12.06 25.02 5.20
CA ASN A 356 -11.49 25.71 4.05
C ASN A 356 -9.98 25.47 3.95
N PRO A 357 -9.41 25.47 2.73
CA PRO A 357 -7.96 25.49 2.58
C PRO A 357 -7.40 26.73 3.27
N GLY A 358 -6.34 26.54 4.06
CA GLY A 358 -5.62 27.60 4.78
C GLY A 358 -4.69 28.42 3.89
#